data_AF-A0A512MDF7-F1
#
_entry.id   AF-A0A512MDF7-F1
#
_cell.length_a   1.000
_cell.length_b   1.000
_cell.length_c   1.000
_cell.angle_alpha   90.00
_cell.angle_beta   90.00
_cell.angle_gamma   90.00
#
_symmetry.space_group_name_H-M   'P 1'
#
loop_
_entity.id
_entity.type
_entity.pdbx_description
1 polymer ?
#
loop_
_entity_poly.entity_id
_entity_poly.type
_entity_poly.pdbx_seq_one_letter_code
_entity_poly.pdbx_strand_id
1 'polypeptide(L)'
;MISRRFKAGCLMTLLIGFCLGIGFVFGVLAHSAWKKKTEQPAFLKWAAMNHLKKLKPTAEQQPRLEAKVDEALSELMGFKKQAMINIWEIIDRTTTSIDGDLTPEQKAEWDKIKPKRPDDVK
;
A
#
# COMPACT_ATOMS: atom_id res chain seq x y z
N MET A 1 -15.23 -27.33 -40.65
CA MET A 1 -13.76 -27.25 -40.81
C MET A 1 -13.26 -25.91 -40.29
N ILE A 2 -12.66 -25.86 -39.10
CA ILE A 2 -12.10 -24.62 -38.55
C ILE A 2 -10.82 -24.31 -39.33
N SER A 3 -10.81 -23.21 -40.09
CA SER A 3 -9.68 -22.83 -40.94
C SER A 3 -8.44 -22.50 -40.10
N ARG A 4 -7.24 -22.80 -40.64
CA ARG A 4 -5.96 -22.48 -39.98
C ARG A 4 -5.85 -21.00 -39.58
N ARG A 5 -6.49 -20.10 -40.34
CA ARG A 5 -6.50 -18.65 -40.07
C ARG A 5 -7.35 -18.29 -38.85
N PHE A 6 -8.43 -19.02 -38.58
CA PHE A 6 -9.26 -18.82 -37.38
C PHE A 6 -8.55 -19.33 -36.11
N LYS A 7 -7.84 -20.45 -36.20
CA LYS A 7 -7.00 -20.97 -35.10
C LYS A 7 -5.86 -20.01 -34.77
N ALA A 8 -5.20 -19.45 -35.79
CA ALA A 8 -4.14 -18.48 -35.62
C ALA A 8 -4.63 -17.16 -34.99
N GLY A 9 -5.81 -16.67 -35.38
CA GLY A 9 -6.43 -15.49 -34.79
C GLY A 9 -6.82 -15.68 -33.31
N CYS A 10 -7.38 -16.85 -32.98
CA CYS A 10 -7.71 -17.22 -31.59
C CYS A 10 -6.45 -17.36 -30.71
N LEU A 11 -5.38 -17.96 -31.25
CA LEU A 11 -4.12 -18.08 -30.53
C LEU A 11 -3.46 -16.73 -30.27
N MET A 12 -3.48 -15.82 -31.25
CA MET A 12 -2.92 -14.47 -31.09
C MET A 12 -3.70 -13.63 -30.08
N THR A 13 -5.02 -13.72 -30.06
CA THR A 13 -5.86 -12.99 -29.08
C THR A 13 -5.65 -13.53 -27.66
N LEU A 14 -5.51 -14.85 -27.49
CA LEU A 14 -5.14 -15.44 -26.20
C LEU A 14 -3.75 -15.00 -25.74
N LEU A 15 -2.77 -14.96 -26.65
CA LEU A 15 -1.41 -14.52 -26.34
C LEU A 15 -1.38 -13.05 -25.91
N ILE A 16 -2.07 -12.17 -26.65
CA ILE A 16 -2.17 -10.74 -26.31
C ILE A 16 -2.88 -10.56 -24.96
N GLY A 17 -3.99 -11.26 -24.73
CA GLY A 17 -4.70 -11.24 -23.45
C GLY A 17 -3.82 -11.71 -22.28
N PHE A 18 -3.02 -12.74 -22.50
CA PHE A 18 -2.06 -13.25 -21.51
C PHE A 18 -0.94 -12.25 -21.21
N CYS A 19 -0.36 -11.63 -22.24
CA CYS A 19 0.67 -10.59 -22.08
C CYS A 19 0.14 -9.37 -21.33
N LEU A 20 -1.08 -8.91 -21.64
CA LEU A 20 -1.72 -7.80 -20.95
C LEU A 20 -2.07 -8.15 -19.50
N GLY A 21 -2.60 -9.35 -19.25
CA GLY A 21 -2.91 -9.82 -17.90
C GLY A 21 -1.66 -9.90 -17.01
N ILE A 22 -0.56 -10.44 -17.53
CA ILE A 22 0.72 -10.50 -16.83
C ILE A 22 1.28 -9.09 -16.58
N GLY A 23 1.32 -8.24 -17.60
CA GLY A 23 1.80 -6.86 -17.46
C GLY A 23 1.00 -6.05 -16.44
N PHE A 24 -0.31 -6.25 -16.38
CA PHE A 24 -1.18 -5.62 -15.41
C PHE A 24 -0.89 -6.09 -13.98
N VAL A 25 -0.79 -7.40 -13.75
CA VAL A 25 -0.48 -7.96 -12.42
C VAL A 25 0.90 -7.49 -11.93
N PHE A 26 1.93 -7.54 -12.79
CA PHE A 26 3.26 -7.02 -12.44
C PHE A 26 3.25 -5.51 -12.19
N GLY A 27 2.46 -4.74 -12.96
CA GLY A 27 2.30 -3.30 -12.75
C GLY A 27 1.69 -2.96 -11.39
N VAL A 28 0.65 -3.68 -10.98
CA VAL A 28 0.00 -3.49 -9.66
C VAL A 28 0.96 -3.86 -8.52
N LEU A 29 1.68 -4.98 -8.65
CA LEU A 29 2.67 -5.41 -7.65
C LEU A 29 3.86 -4.43 -7.56
N ALA A 30 4.36 -3.97 -8.71
CA ALA A 30 5.42 -2.98 -8.77
C ALA A 30 5.00 -1.63 -8.16
N HIS A 31 3.77 -1.17 -8.44
CA HIS A 31 3.22 0.04 -7.85
C HIS A 31 3.08 -0.07 -6.32
N SER A 32 2.61 -1.21 -5.81
CA SER A 32 2.52 -1.47 -4.37
C SER A 32 3.90 -1.52 -3.70
N ALA A 33 4.85 -2.22 -4.30
CA ALA A 33 6.22 -2.29 -3.81
C ALA A 33 6.91 -0.91 -3.84
N TRP A 34 6.65 -0.13 -4.88
CA TRP A 34 7.17 1.23 -5.02
C TRP A 34 6.55 2.18 -3.99
N LYS A 35 5.25 2.09 -3.75
CA LYS A 35 4.57 2.83 -2.68
C LYS A 35 5.17 2.50 -1.32
N LYS A 36 5.37 1.21 -1.02
CA LYS A 36 6.01 0.77 0.23
C LYS A 36 7.44 1.29 0.37
N LYS A 37 8.21 1.34 -0.73
CA LYS A 37 9.59 1.87 -0.75
C LYS A 37 9.63 3.39 -0.57
N THR A 38 8.72 4.10 -1.20
CA THR A 38 8.65 5.58 -1.15
C THR A 38 8.07 6.10 0.17
N GLU A 39 7.37 5.26 0.93
CA GLU A 39 6.89 5.58 2.28
C GLU A 39 7.91 5.29 3.40
N GLN A 40 9.09 4.74 3.07
CA GLN A 40 10.12 4.48 4.08
C GLN A 40 10.76 5.79 4.60
N PRO A 41 11.00 5.93 5.92
CA PRO A 41 11.59 7.15 6.50
C PRO A 41 12.92 7.56 5.84
N ALA A 42 13.77 6.58 5.51
CA ALA A 42 15.04 6.84 4.84
C ALA A 42 14.87 7.45 3.43
N PHE A 43 13.88 6.98 2.67
CA PHE A 43 13.58 7.54 1.35
C PHE A 43 13.01 8.96 1.47
N LEU A 44 12.09 9.18 2.42
CA LEU A 44 11.52 10.49 2.67
C LEU A 44 12.58 11.51 3.12
N LYS A 45 13.49 11.10 4.01
CA LYS A 45 14.66 11.91 4.40
C LYS A 45 15.53 12.25 3.19
N TRP A 46 15.90 11.25 2.40
CA TRP A 46 16.71 11.46 1.21
C TRP A 46 16.02 12.41 0.21
N ALA A 47 14.73 12.24 -0.03
CA ALA A 47 13.96 13.07 -0.95
C ALA A 47 13.87 14.53 -0.46
N ALA A 48 13.56 14.73 0.84
CA ALA A 48 13.51 16.04 1.47
C ALA A 48 14.87 16.73 1.40
N MET A 49 15.94 16.04 1.78
CA MET A 49 17.30 16.60 1.75
C MET A 49 17.77 16.91 0.32
N ASN A 50 17.46 16.06 -0.66
CA ASN A 50 17.76 16.37 -2.06
C ASN A 50 16.99 17.57 -2.59
N HIS A 51 15.76 17.80 -2.10
CA HIS A 51 15.02 19.00 -2.43
C HIS A 51 15.69 20.24 -1.80
N LEU A 52 16.07 20.17 -0.52
CA LEU A 52 16.74 21.26 0.20
C LEU A 52 18.12 21.61 -0.35
N LYS A 53 18.85 20.64 -0.92
CA LYS A 53 20.13 20.89 -1.61
C LYS A 53 20.03 21.91 -2.74
N LYS A 54 18.86 22.08 -3.35
CA LYS A 54 18.64 23.11 -4.40
C LYS A 54 18.86 24.53 -3.88
N LEU A 55 18.73 24.74 -2.57
CA LEU A 55 18.98 26.01 -1.89
C LEU A 55 20.47 26.28 -1.64
N LYS A 56 21.36 25.31 -1.96
CA LYS A 56 22.81 25.39 -1.72
C LYS A 56 23.15 25.78 -0.27
N PRO A 57 22.67 25.02 0.74
CA PRO A 57 22.94 25.34 2.14
C PRO A 57 24.44 25.31 2.44
N THR A 58 24.88 26.15 3.38
CA THR A 58 26.26 26.13 3.87
C THR A 58 26.55 24.87 4.69
N ALA A 59 27.83 24.58 4.92
CA ALA A 59 28.26 23.45 5.74
C ALA A 59 27.68 23.50 7.17
N GLU A 60 27.45 24.70 7.71
CA GLU A 60 26.85 24.90 9.04
C GLU A 60 25.31 24.79 9.03
N GLN A 61 24.66 25.09 7.90
CA GLN A 61 23.21 24.99 7.74
C GLN A 61 22.77 23.54 7.49
N GLN A 62 23.58 22.77 6.76
CA GLN A 62 23.33 21.36 6.43
C GLN A 62 22.88 20.52 7.66
N PRO A 63 23.63 20.44 8.77
CA PRO A 63 23.22 19.64 9.94
C PRO A 63 21.95 20.17 10.61
N ARG A 64 21.70 21.49 10.57
CA ARG A 64 20.47 22.08 11.14
C ARG A 64 19.23 21.73 10.32
N LEU A 65 19.37 21.70 8.99
CA LEU A 65 18.30 21.28 8.09
C LEU A 65 18.02 19.78 8.23
N GLU A 66 19.06 18.95 8.34
CA GLU A 66 18.91 17.51 8.58
C GLU A 66 18.16 17.24 9.89
N ALA A 67 18.51 17.93 10.97
CA ALA A 67 17.81 17.80 12.25
C ALA A 67 16.31 18.16 12.15
N LYS A 68 15.98 19.23 11.41
CA LYS A 68 14.58 19.63 11.18
C LYS A 68 13.80 18.61 10.36
N VAL A 69 14.43 18.01 9.35
CA VAL A 69 13.82 16.93 8.56
C VAL A 69 13.62 15.69 9.43
N ASP A 70 14.59 15.34 10.28
CA ASP A 70 14.48 14.20 11.19
C ASP A 70 13.35 14.38 12.22
N GLU A 71 13.20 15.56 12.78
CA GLU A 71 12.11 15.91 13.69
C GLU A 71 10.75 15.76 13.00
N ALA A 72 10.59 16.36 11.81
CA ALA A 72 9.34 16.27 11.05
C ALA A 72 9.00 14.83 10.63
N LEU A 73 10.01 14.01 10.31
CA LEU A 73 9.80 12.60 10.00
C LEU A 73 9.39 11.80 11.24
N SER A 74 10.00 12.08 12.39
CA SER A 74 9.62 11.45 13.66
C SER A 74 8.16 11.74 14.00
N GLU A 75 7.76 13.00 13.88
CA GLU A 75 6.37 13.44 14.08
C GLU A 75 5.42 12.75 13.10
N LEU A 76 5.73 12.74 11.81
CA LEU A 76 4.93 12.05 10.78
C LEU A 76 4.77 10.56 11.08
N MET A 77 5.84 9.88 11.50
CA MET A 77 5.80 8.46 11.85
C MET A 77 4.97 8.21 13.11
N GLY A 78 5.06 9.11 14.10
CA GLY A 78 4.19 9.11 15.28
C GLY A 78 2.72 9.22 14.90
N PHE A 79 2.36 10.20 14.05
CA PHE A 79 1.00 10.37 13.55
C PHE A 79 0.51 9.16 12.78
N LYS A 80 1.31 8.60 11.87
CA LYS A 80 0.95 7.38 11.12
C LYS A 80 0.66 6.22 12.07
N LYS A 81 1.50 6.01 13.08
CA LYS A 81 1.30 4.96 14.09
C LYS A 81 -0.02 5.17 14.84
N GLN A 82 -0.27 6.37 15.34
CA GLN A 82 -1.50 6.67 16.08
C GLN A 82 -2.74 6.56 15.20
N ALA A 83 -2.69 7.07 13.98
CA ALA A 83 -3.78 6.96 13.03
C ALA A 83 -4.13 5.50 12.73
N MET A 84 -3.12 4.64 12.53
CA MET A 84 -3.35 3.21 12.34
C MET A 84 -4.01 2.54 13.55
N ILE A 85 -3.60 2.91 14.77
CA ILE A 85 -4.26 2.42 16.00
C ILE A 85 -5.73 2.83 16.00
N ASN A 86 -6.01 4.12 15.83
CA ASN A 86 -7.38 4.66 15.85
C ASN A 86 -8.27 4.03 14.76
N ILE A 87 -7.72 3.82 13.56
CA ILE A 87 -8.44 3.15 12.46
C ILE A 87 -8.86 1.75 12.89
N TRP A 88 -7.95 0.97 13.48
CA TRP A 88 -8.28 -0.38 13.93
C TRP A 88 -9.25 -0.39 15.09
N GLU A 89 -9.13 0.51 16.06
CA GLU A 89 -10.11 0.65 17.15
C GLU A 89 -11.53 0.95 16.62
N ILE A 90 -11.65 1.80 15.61
CA ILE A 90 -12.94 2.09 14.96
C ILE A 90 -13.47 0.85 14.26
N ILE A 91 -12.62 0.14 13.51
CA ILE A 91 -13.00 -1.10 12.83
C ILE A 91 -13.47 -2.13 13.85
N ASP A 92 -12.72 -2.39 14.92
CA ASP A 92 -13.02 -3.39 15.95
C ASP A 92 -14.35 -3.10 16.67
N ARG A 93 -14.57 -1.83 17.03
CA ARG A 93 -15.86 -1.41 17.62
C ARG A 93 -17.01 -1.64 16.63
N THR A 94 -16.80 -1.31 15.37
CA THR A 94 -17.83 -1.42 14.34
C THR A 94 -18.14 -2.89 14.03
N THR A 95 -17.11 -3.73 13.91
CA THR A 95 -17.27 -5.17 13.64
C THR A 95 -17.92 -5.89 14.82
N THR A 96 -17.62 -5.49 16.06
CA THR A 96 -18.27 -5.99 17.27
C THR A 96 -19.75 -5.59 17.31
N SER A 97 -20.06 -4.34 16.96
CA SER A 97 -21.45 -3.88 16.85
C SER A 97 -22.22 -4.68 15.81
N ILE A 98 -21.63 -4.89 14.62
CA ILE A 98 -22.24 -5.71 13.56
C ILE A 98 -22.47 -7.14 14.08
N ASP A 99 -21.48 -7.75 14.73
CA ASP A 99 -21.61 -9.11 15.26
C ASP A 99 -22.77 -9.24 16.27
N GLY A 100 -23.04 -8.19 17.06
CA GLY A 100 -24.18 -8.15 17.98
C GLY A 100 -25.54 -8.29 17.30
N ASP A 101 -25.67 -7.85 16.04
CA ASP A 101 -26.92 -7.78 15.29
C ASP A 101 -27.15 -8.98 14.36
N LEU A 102 -26.17 -9.88 14.21
CA LEU A 102 -26.23 -11.01 13.27
C LEU A 102 -26.88 -12.26 13.87
N THR A 103 -27.60 -13.02 13.03
CA THR A 103 -28.04 -14.39 13.37
C THR A 103 -26.85 -15.35 13.44
N PRO A 104 -26.97 -16.51 14.12
CA PRO A 104 -25.90 -17.50 14.19
C PRO A 104 -25.36 -17.94 12.82
N GLU A 105 -26.24 -18.10 11.83
CA GLU A 105 -25.87 -18.48 10.46
C GLU A 105 -25.09 -17.36 9.77
N GLN A 106 -25.50 -16.10 9.99
CA GLN A 106 -24.81 -14.93 9.44
C GLN A 106 -23.44 -14.71 10.09
N LYS A 107 -23.28 -15.03 11.38
CA LYS A 107 -21.99 -14.96 12.08
C LYS A 107 -20.95 -15.89 11.45
N ALA A 108 -21.35 -17.09 11.05
CA ALA A 108 -20.46 -18.04 10.37
C ALA A 108 -19.91 -17.51 9.03
N GLU A 109 -20.72 -16.75 8.28
CA GLU A 109 -20.24 -16.08 7.06
C GLU A 109 -19.45 -14.80 7.38
N TRP A 110 -19.88 -14.03 8.39
CA TRP A 110 -19.19 -12.83 8.85
C TRP A 110 -17.75 -13.11 9.29
N ASP A 111 -17.50 -14.21 10.01
CA ASP A 111 -16.16 -14.62 10.44
C ASP A 111 -15.18 -14.85 9.28
N LYS A 112 -15.70 -15.18 8.09
CA LYS A 112 -14.88 -15.38 6.89
C LYS A 112 -14.49 -14.05 6.23
N ILE A 113 -15.35 -13.04 6.31
CA ILE A 113 -15.21 -11.78 5.55
C ILE A 113 -14.84 -10.57 6.41
N LYS A 114 -14.98 -10.66 7.75
CA LYS A 114 -14.69 -9.53 8.64
C LYS A 114 -13.23 -9.08 8.47
N PRO A 115 -12.97 -7.76 8.47
CA PRO A 115 -11.61 -7.24 8.40
C PRO A 115 -10.73 -7.86 9.49
N LYS A 116 -9.51 -8.24 9.13
CA LYS A 116 -8.49 -8.76 10.06
C LYS A 116 -7.34 -7.78 10.16
N ARG A 117 -6.86 -7.56 11.38
CA ARG A 117 -5.69 -6.70 11.60
C ARG A 117 -4.48 -7.32 10.89
N PRO A 118 -3.53 -6.53 10.36
CA PRO A 118 -2.33 -7.06 9.72
C PRO A 118 -1.51 -7.97 10.65
N ASP A 119 -1.54 -7.69 11.95
CA ASP A 119 -0.84 -8.49 12.98
C ASP A 119 -1.53 -9.86 13.24
N ASP A 120 -2.80 -10.01 12.85
CA ASP A 120 -3.60 -11.23 13.03
C ASP A 120 -3.51 -12.17 11.81
N VAL A 121 -2.97 -11.69 10.69
CA VAL A 121 -2.73 -12.48 9.47
C VAL A 121 -1.29 -12.98 9.52
N LYS A 122 -1.10 -14.18 10.09
CA LYS A 122 0.19 -14.89 10.05
C LYS A 122 0.57 -15.35 8.65
#